data_AF-A0A7C4V2Z6-F1
#
_entry.id   AF-A0A7C4V2Z6-F1
#
_cell.length_a   1.000
_cell.length_b   1.000
_cell.length_c   1.000
_cell.angle_alpha   90.00
_cell.angle_beta   90.00
_cell.angle_gamma   90.00
#
_symmetry.space_group_name_H-M   'P 1'
#
loop_
_entity.id
_entity.type
_entity.pdbx_description
1 polymer ?
#
loop_
_entity_poly.entity_id
_entity_poly.type
_entity_poly.pdbx_seq_one_letter_code
_entity_poly.pdbx_strand_id
1 'polypeptide(L)'
;MPDLWLQRSRVNGSGGAGSPDQAASPIVIEVDDLPIGEVEVRQAYLEILDRYQELKVVTAIEVVSPSNKRTGLGRSMYMAEHRALLESNCNLVEIDLLREGRHVLAVPEVEARKQASYDYLIAVSRSTDRHRFELYPCTLRDRLPTIAIPLAGGDKDALLDLQPPMERTYDDGSYMLRIKYDEPCIPPLSAEDQAWASEQWAKYKAAHPEWFRSEPQQAE
;
A
#
# COMPACT_ATOMS: atom_id res chain seq x y z
N MET A 1 25.66 -12.98 14.17
CA MET A 1 25.65 -12.12 12.97
C MET A 1 24.22 -12.13 12.45
N PRO A 2 23.48 -11.02 12.44
CA PRO A 2 22.26 -10.93 11.65
C PRO A 2 22.57 -10.50 10.22
N ASP A 3 21.88 -11.13 9.28
CA ASP A 3 22.16 -11.19 7.84
C ASP A 3 21.38 -10.16 7.02
N LEU A 4 21.27 -8.91 7.48
CA LEU A 4 20.60 -7.86 6.72
C LEU A 4 21.43 -6.58 6.63
N TRP A 5 21.89 -6.27 5.42
CA TRP A 5 22.62 -5.05 5.05
C TRP A 5 21.71 -4.17 4.19
N LEU A 6 21.43 -2.94 4.65
CA LEU A 6 20.75 -1.91 3.84
C LEU A 6 21.79 -1.18 2.98
N GLN A 7 21.83 -1.51 1.68
CA GLN A 7 22.64 -0.79 0.71
C GLN A 7 21.84 0.37 0.10
N ARG A 8 22.26 1.61 0.36
CA ARG A 8 21.72 2.80 -0.32
C ARG A 8 22.25 2.87 -1.74
N SER A 9 21.42 2.55 -2.73
CA SER A 9 21.69 2.89 -4.13
C SER A 9 21.13 4.27 -4.44
N ARG A 10 21.98 5.21 -4.86
CA ARG A 10 21.52 6.48 -5.44
C ARG A 10 21.17 6.21 -6.90
N VAL A 11 19.90 6.36 -7.26
CA VAL A 11 19.49 6.41 -8.67
C VAL A 11 19.15 7.86 -9.00
N ASN A 12 19.97 8.46 -9.87
CA ASN A 12 19.64 9.71 -10.56
C ASN A 12 18.66 9.37 -11.70
N GLY A 13 17.46 9.94 -11.64
CA GLY A 13 16.48 9.87 -12.73
C GLY A 13 15.42 10.95 -12.54
N SER A 14 15.46 11.95 -13.41
CA SER A 14 14.57 13.12 -13.41
C SER A 14 13.21 12.79 -14.04
N GLY A 15 12.15 12.87 -13.24
CA GLY A 15 10.75 12.85 -13.70
C GLY A 15 9.86 13.37 -12.57
N GLY A 16 9.37 14.60 -12.68
CA GLY A 16 8.64 15.26 -11.60
C GLY A 16 7.17 14.84 -11.52
N ALA A 17 6.81 14.18 -10.41
CA ALA A 17 5.59 14.42 -9.63
C ALA A 17 5.73 13.67 -8.29
N GLY A 18 5.95 14.42 -7.21
CA GLY A 18 6.33 13.92 -5.87
C GLY A 18 7.85 13.86 -5.70
N SER A 19 8.41 14.76 -4.90
CA SER A 19 9.82 14.62 -4.49
C SER A 19 9.90 13.53 -3.43
N PRO A 20 10.80 12.54 -3.53
CA PRO A 20 10.97 11.51 -2.50
C PRO A 20 11.38 12.09 -1.13
N ASP A 21 11.75 13.37 -1.09
CA ASP A 21 12.15 14.11 0.09
C ASP A 21 10.98 14.73 0.88
N GLN A 22 9.72 14.59 0.42
CA GLN A 22 8.54 15.10 1.13
C GLN A 22 7.38 14.10 1.11
N ALA A 23 6.79 13.84 2.28
CA ALA A 23 5.51 13.14 2.37
C ALA A 23 4.40 13.95 1.71
N ALA A 24 3.43 13.24 1.12
CA ALA A 24 2.14 13.84 0.78
C ALA A 24 1.46 14.38 2.05
N SER A 25 0.65 15.43 1.92
CA SER A 25 -0.13 15.94 3.04
C SER A 25 -1.31 14.99 3.32
N PRO A 26 -1.39 14.33 4.49
CA PRO A 26 -2.51 13.47 4.79
C PRO A 26 -3.78 14.28 5.11
N ILE A 27 -4.93 13.66 4.84
CA ILE A 27 -6.19 14.09 5.44
C ILE A 27 -6.24 13.53 6.85
N VAL A 28 -6.33 14.41 7.85
CA VAL A 28 -6.41 14.00 9.25
C VAL A 28 -7.86 13.98 9.70
N ILE A 29 -8.29 12.87 10.30
CA ILE A 29 -9.62 12.75 10.91
C ILE A 29 -9.55 12.21 12.32
N GLU A 30 -10.57 12.53 13.12
CA GLU A 30 -10.83 11.97 14.44
C GLU A 30 -12.09 11.08 14.37
N VAL A 31 -12.06 9.93 15.05
CA VAL A 31 -13.12 8.92 15.05
C VAL A 31 -13.52 8.61 16.49
N ASP A 32 -14.76 8.95 16.85
CA ASP A 32 -15.25 8.89 18.23
C ASP A 32 -15.43 7.44 18.75
N ASP A 33 -15.97 6.52 17.94
CA ASP A 33 -16.36 5.16 18.36
C ASP A 33 -15.52 4.05 17.69
N LEU A 34 -14.27 3.88 18.15
CA LEU A 34 -13.41 2.76 17.72
C LEU A 34 -13.56 1.52 18.63
N PRO A 35 -13.99 0.35 18.12
CA PRO A 35 -14.16 -0.86 18.93
C PRO A 35 -12.83 -1.61 19.14
N ILE A 36 -12.29 -1.59 20.36
CA ILE A 36 -11.00 -2.20 20.78
C ILE A 36 -11.27 -3.36 21.80
N GLY A 37 -10.51 -4.47 21.81
CA GLY A 37 -10.72 -5.72 22.61
C GLY A 37 -9.85 -6.95 22.17
N GLU A 38 -9.50 -7.87 23.09
CA GLU A 38 -8.34 -8.80 23.02
C GLU A 38 -8.49 -10.10 22.18
N VAL A 39 -7.50 -10.46 21.32
CA VAL A 39 -7.13 -11.85 20.84
C VAL A 39 -5.71 -11.87 20.18
N GLU A 40 -4.90 -12.94 20.31
CA GLU A 40 -3.59 -13.15 19.63
C GLU A 40 -3.65 -14.08 18.39
N VAL A 41 -3.11 -13.68 17.20
CA VAL A 41 -2.57 -14.56 16.10
C VAL A 41 -1.66 -13.73 15.13
N ARG A 42 -0.70 -14.35 14.38
CA ARG A 42 0.29 -13.73 13.44
C ARG A 42 0.06 -14.02 11.94
N GLN A 43 0.30 -13.06 11.02
CA GLN A 43 0.59 -13.27 9.59
C GLN A 43 1.75 -12.38 9.03
N ALA A 44 1.76 -11.97 7.75
CA ALA A 44 2.92 -11.33 7.09
C ALA A 44 2.83 -9.80 7.10
N TYR A 45 3.63 -9.18 7.96
CA TYR A 45 3.68 -7.73 8.19
C TYR A 45 5.15 -7.29 8.24
N LEU A 46 5.41 -6.02 7.94
CA LEU A 46 6.74 -5.43 8.12
C LEU A 46 6.79 -4.71 9.47
N GLU A 47 7.69 -5.17 10.33
CA GLU A 47 7.96 -4.57 11.63
C GLU A 47 9.12 -3.56 11.51
N ILE A 48 8.89 -2.35 11.99
CA ILE A 48 9.97 -1.44 12.33
C ILE A 48 10.30 -1.66 13.80
N LEU A 49 11.56 -1.98 14.09
CA LEU A 49 12.02 -2.35 15.43
C LEU A 49 12.87 -1.24 16.03
N ASP A 50 12.66 -0.94 17.32
CA ASP A 50 13.52 -0.06 18.09
C ASP A 50 14.81 -0.80 18.48
N ARG A 51 15.92 -0.41 17.84
CA ARG A 51 17.26 -0.95 18.12
C ARG A 51 17.80 -0.66 19.53
N TYR A 52 17.24 0.31 20.24
CA TYR A 52 17.68 0.71 21.58
C TYR A 52 16.82 0.09 22.70
N GLN A 53 15.60 -0.34 22.38
CA GLN A 53 14.67 -0.98 23.33
C GLN A 53 14.38 -2.43 22.95
N GLU A 54 15.38 -3.31 23.07
CA GLU A 54 15.22 -4.77 22.92
C GLU A 54 14.54 -5.22 21.60
N LEU A 55 14.69 -4.47 20.50
CA LEU A 55 14.02 -4.74 19.22
C LEU A 55 12.49 -4.74 19.34
N LYS A 56 11.94 -3.90 20.21
CA LYS A 56 10.50 -3.71 20.33
C LYS A 56 9.91 -3.22 18.99
N VAL A 57 8.82 -3.83 18.55
CA VAL A 57 8.06 -3.37 17.39
C VAL A 57 7.45 -2.00 17.68
N VAL A 58 7.80 -1.01 16.88
CA VAL A 58 7.28 0.37 17.00
C VAL A 58 6.25 0.71 15.94
N THR A 59 6.35 0.11 14.75
CA THR A 59 5.38 0.32 13.67
C THR A 59 5.19 -0.97 12.88
N ALA A 60 3.93 -1.37 12.71
CA ALA A 60 3.51 -2.43 11.83
C ALA A 60 3.00 -1.82 10.52
N ILE A 61 3.55 -2.28 9.39
CA ILE A 61 3.06 -1.93 8.06
C ILE A 61 2.39 -3.16 7.46
N GLU A 62 1.11 -3.02 7.13
CA GLU A 62 0.26 -4.07 6.58
C GLU A 62 -0.19 -3.71 5.16
N VAL A 63 -0.03 -4.66 4.23
CA VAL A 63 -0.56 -4.56 2.87
C VAL A 63 -1.77 -5.47 2.77
N VAL A 64 -2.94 -4.89 2.47
CA VAL A 64 -4.20 -5.63 2.45
C VAL A 64 -4.20 -6.66 1.31
N SER A 65 -4.53 -7.91 1.65
CA SER A 65 -4.63 -8.99 0.69
C SER A 65 -6.10 -9.28 0.30
N PRO A 66 -6.37 -9.88 -0.88
CA PRO A 66 -7.74 -10.23 -1.29
C PRO A 66 -8.45 -11.17 -0.32
N SER A 67 -7.72 -12.06 0.37
CA SER A 67 -8.31 -12.94 1.39
C SER A 67 -8.84 -12.19 2.61
N ASN A 68 -8.26 -11.03 2.95
CA ASN A 68 -8.68 -10.22 4.09
C ASN A 68 -10.07 -9.60 3.83
N LYS A 69 -10.37 -9.27 2.57
CA LYS A 69 -11.62 -8.63 2.16
C LYS A 69 -12.78 -9.60 1.92
N ARG A 70 -12.52 -10.89 1.77
CA ARG A 70 -13.53 -11.94 1.56
C ARG A 70 -14.11 -12.43 2.88
N THR A 71 -15.36 -12.86 2.90
CA THR A 71 -15.95 -13.48 4.09
C THR A 71 -15.29 -14.83 4.38
N GLY A 72 -15.09 -15.15 5.66
CA GLY A 72 -14.54 -16.43 6.10
C GLY A 72 -13.35 -16.25 7.04
N LEU A 73 -12.62 -17.33 7.25
CA LEU A 73 -11.57 -17.42 8.27
C LEU A 73 -10.46 -16.36 8.11
N GLY A 74 -10.06 -16.07 6.87
CA GLY A 74 -9.01 -15.07 6.58
C GLY A 74 -9.37 -13.67 7.06
N ARG A 75 -10.62 -13.22 6.85
CA ARG A 75 -11.10 -11.94 7.37
C ARG A 75 -11.20 -11.94 8.89
N SER A 76 -11.70 -13.01 9.49
CA SER A 76 -11.82 -13.08 10.95
C SER A 76 -10.45 -13.02 11.63
N MET A 77 -9.44 -13.69 11.06
CA MET A 77 -8.05 -13.64 11.52
C MET A 77 -7.47 -12.24 11.35
N TYR A 78 -7.61 -11.65 10.16
CA TYR A 78 -7.14 -10.28 9.88
C TYR A 78 -7.75 -9.28 10.87
N MET A 79 -9.06 -9.34 11.12
CA MET A 79 -9.73 -8.43 12.07
C MET A 79 -9.32 -8.64 13.52
N ALA A 80 -8.91 -9.85 13.92
CA ALA A 80 -8.39 -10.11 15.26
C ALA A 80 -6.99 -9.52 15.45
N GLU A 81 -6.09 -9.74 14.48
CA GLU A 81 -4.72 -9.19 14.48
C GLU A 81 -4.71 -7.66 14.45
N HIS A 82 -5.51 -7.11 13.56
CA HIS A 82 -5.72 -5.68 13.40
C HIS A 82 -6.18 -5.01 14.71
N ARG A 83 -7.06 -5.69 15.46
CA ARG A 83 -7.51 -5.23 16.77
C ARG A 83 -6.40 -5.30 17.82
N ALA A 84 -5.60 -6.36 17.84
CA ALA A 84 -4.45 -6.49 18.74
C ALA A 84 -3.38 -5.41 18.48
N LEU A 85 -3.14 -5.03 17.23
CA LEU A 85 -2.23 -3.93 16.90
C LEU A 85 -2.73 -2.58 17.40
N LEU A 86 -4.04 -2.31 17.26
CA LEU A 86 -4.66 -1.09 17.79
C LEU A 86 -4.62 -1.02 19.33
N GLU A 87 -4.62 -2.15 20.02
CA GLU A 87 -4.44 -2.23 21.49
C GLU A 87 -3.01 -2.03 21.95
N SER A 88 -2.06 -2.39 21.11
CA SER A 88 -0.65 -2.32 21.45
C SER A 88 -0.13 -0.87 21.47
N ASN A 89 1.12 -0.68 21.89
CA ASN A 89 1.83 0.61 21.73
C ASN A 89 2.51 0.74 20.35
N CYS A 90 2.14 -0.10 19.38
CA CYS A 90 2.69 -0.11 18.01
C CYS A 90 1.89 0.83 17.10
N ASN A 91 2.55 1.66 16.30
CA ASN A 91 1.86 2.38 15.23
C ASN A 91 1.38 1.39 14.16
N LEU A 92 0.29 1.71 13.47
CA LEU A 92 -0.27 0.89 12.42
C LEU A 92 -0.31 1.69 11.12
N VAL A 93 0.26 1.16 10.05
CA VAL A 93 0.17 1.69 8.69
C VAL A 93 -0.47 0.64 7.81
N GLU A 94 -1.63 0.93 7.27
CA GLU A 94 -2.37 0.00 6.42
C GLU A 94 -2.41 0.52 4.98
N ILE A 95 -2.11 -0.35 4.02
CA ILE A 95 -2.05 -0.02 2.60
C ILE A 95 -3.05 -0.90 1.85
N ASP A 96 -4.18 -0.32 1.44
CA ASP A 96 -5.21 -1.00 0.66
C ASP A 96 -5.20 -0.55 -0.80
N LEU A 97 -4.65 -1.42 -1.65
CA LEU A 97 -4.57 -1.21 -3.10
C LEU A 97 -5.57 -2.09 -3.87
N LEU A 98 -6.63 -2.58 -3.21
CA LEU A 98 -7.62 -3.48 -3.81
C LEU A 98 -8.93 -2.75 -4.11
N ARG A 99 -9.32 -2.72 -5.39
CA ARG A 99 -10.58 -2.13 -5.87
C ARG A 99 -11.83 -2.94 -5.53
N GLU A 100 -11.67 -4.20 -5.13
CA GLU A 100 -12.78 -5.11 -4.83
C GLU A 100 -12.74 -5.59 -3.38
N GLY A 101 -13.91 -5.93 -2.86
CA GLY A 101 -14.09 -6.58 -1.57
C GLY A 101 -14.53 -5.60 -0.48
N ARG A 102 -14.78 -6.13 0.71
CA ARG A 102 -15.23 -5.31 1.85
C ARG A 102 -14.11 -4.42 2.35
N HIS A 103 -14.47 -3.24 2.85
CA HIS A 103 -13.56 -2.43 3.65
C HIS A 103 -13.11 -3.19 4.91
N VAL A 104 -11.84 -3.03 5.24
CA VAL A 104 -11.16 -3.73 6.33
C VAL A 104 -10.20 -2.84 7.14
N LEU A 105 -10.01 -1.59 6.75
CA LEU A 105 -9.10 -0.69 7.46
C LEU A 105 -9.68 -0.26 8.82
N ALA A 106 -8.80 0.17 9.73
CA ALA A 106 -9.19 0.53 11.11
C ALA A 106 -10.08 1.77 11.13
N VAL A 107 -9.79 2.70 10.23
CA VAL A 107 -10.67 3.84 9.97
C VAL A 107 -12.02 3.34 9.43
N PRO A 108 -13.16 3.74 10.03
CA PRO A 108 -14.47 3.38 9.50
C PRO A 108 -14.66 3.90 8.08
N GLU A 109 -15.15 3.04 7.17
CA GLU A 109 -15.32 3.39 5.76
C GLU A 109 -16.18 4.64 5.58
N VAL A 110 -17.26 4.77 6.34
CA VAL A 110 -18.16 5.92 6.28
C VAL A 110 -17.43 7.23 6.58
N GLU A 111 -16.53 7.23 7.57
CA GLU A 111 -15.76 8.44 7.92
C GLU A 111 -14.71 8.77 6.86
N ALA A 112 -14.01 7.75 6.34
CA ALA A 112 -13.06 7.94 5.24
C ALA A 112 -13.74 8.48 3.97
N ARG A 113 -14.89 7.91 3.59
CA ARG A 113 -15.66 8.30 2.40
C ARG A 113 -16.27 9.70 2.48
N LYS A 114 -16.50 10.24 3.69
CA LYS A 114 -16.91 11.64 3.87
C LYS A 114 -15.81 12.63 3.47
N GLN A 115 -14.54 12.22 3.57
CA GLN A 115 -13.41 13.11 3.31
C GLN A 115 -13.04 13.17 1.84
N ALA A 116 -13.04 12.03 1.15
CA ALA A 116 -12.63 11.94 -0.24
C ALA A 116 -13.21 10.71 -0.95
N SER A 117 -13.33 10.82 -2.27
CA SER A 117 -13.46 9.65 -3.14
C SER A 117 -12.09 9.00 -3.36
N TYR A 118 -12.03 7.68 -3.41
CA TYR A 118 -10.79 6.92 -3.58
C TYR A 118 -11.02 5.52 -4.14
N ASP A 119 -10.08 5.04 -4.94
CA ASP A 119 -9.99 3.63 -5.35
C ASP A 119 -9.13 2.83 -4.38
N TYR A 120 -8.14 3.49 -3.78
CA TYR A 120 -7.14 2.95 -2.87
C TYR A 120 -7.02 3.85 -1.65
N LEU A 121 -6.73 3.28 -0.48
CA LEU A 121 -6.57 4.05 0.73
C LEU A 121 -5.37 3.55 1.52
N ILE A 122 -4.50 4.49 1.91
CA ILE A 122 -3.51 4.26 2.95
C ILE A 122 -3.98 4.98 4.21
N ALA A 123 -3.92 4.30 5.34
CA ALA A 123 -4.28 4.85 6.64
C ALA A 123 -3.12 4.65 7.62
N VAL A 124 -2.79 5.71 8.37
CA VAL A 124 -1.82 5.65 9.47
C VAL A 124 -2.56 5.95 10.78
N SER A 125 -2.41 5.04 11.75
CA SER A 125 -2.87 5.20 13.13
C SER A 125 -1.66 5.19 14.06
N ARG A 126 -1.44 6.31 14.77
CA ARG A 126 -0.34 6.43 15.73
C ARG A 126 -0.72 5.85 17.08
N SER A 127 0.22 5.24 17.79
CA SER A 127 -0.05 4.66 19.11
C SER A 127 -0.32 5.67 20.20
N THR A 128 0.11 6.91 20.00
CA THR A 128 -0.14 8.01 20.92
C THR A 128 -1.54 8.58 20.83
N ASP A 129 -2.26 8.34 19.74
CA ASP A 129 -3.59 8.91 19.48
C ASP A 129 -4.41 8.01 18.55
N ARG A 130 -5.09 7.03 19.13
CA ARG A 130 -5.81 5.97 18.39
C ARG A 130 -7.06 6.43 17.68
N HIS A 131 -7.67 7.52 18.15
CA HIS A 131 -8.87 8.09 17.55
C HIS A 131 -8.52 8.93 16.32
N ARG A 132 -7.25 9.26 16.12
CA ARG A 132 -6.79 10.08 15.02
C ARG A 132 -6.13 9.25 13.92
N PHE A 133 -6.60 9.44 12.69
CA PHE A 133 -6.05 8.81 11.49
C PHE A 133 -5.49 9.84 10.52
N GLU A 134 -4.38 9.49 9.88
CA GLU A 134 -3.84 10.18 8.72
C GLU A 134 -4.15 9.35 7.48
N LEU A 135 -4.94 9.90 6.56
CA LEU A 135 -5.44 9.24 5.37
C LEU A 135 -4.77 9.77 4.11
N TYR A 136 -4.35 8.85 3.25
CA TYR A 136 -3.84 9.16 1.91
C TYR A 136 -4.74 8.46 0.88
N PRO A 137 -5.86 9.09 0.49
CA PRO A 137 -6.71 8.57 -0.57
C PRO A 137 -6.01 8.66 -1.92
N CYS A 138 -6.14 7.63 -2.75
CA CYS A 138 -5.62 7.62 -4.11
C CYS A 138 -6.66 7.07 -5.09
N THR A 139 -6.68 7.63 -6.29
CA THR A 139 -7.43 7.10 -7.43
C THR A 139 -6.53 6.26 -8.32
N LEU A 140 -7.12 5.50 -9.24
CA LEU A 140 -6.40 4.67 -10.21
C LEU A 140 -5.30 5.42 -10.99
N ARG A 141 -5.53 6.69 -11.29
CA ARG A 141 -4.65 7.50 -12.15
C ARG A 141 -3.54 8.19 -11.38
N ASP A 142 -3.63 8.21 -10.05
CA ASP A 142 -2.65 8.86 -9.21
C ASP A 142 -1.40 8.00 -9.08
N ARG A 143 -0.25 8.67 -9.03
CA ARG A 143 0.98 8.02 -8.53
C ARG A 143 0.77 7.69 -7.05
N LEU A 144 1.22 6.51 -6.61
CA LEU A 144 1.20 6.17 -5.19
C LEU A 144 2.02 7.20 -4.40
N PRO A 145 1.52 7.63 -3.21
CA PRO A 145 2.12 8.73 -2.47
C PRO A 145 3.42 8.31 -1.77
N THR A 146 4.25 9.30 -1.45
CA THR A 146 5.22 9.15 -0.37
C THR A 146 4.50 9.38 0.95
N ILE A 147 4.55 8.41 1.86
CA ILE A 147 3.85 8.46 3.14
C ILE A 147 4.81 8.64 4.31
N ALA A 148 4.34 9.31 5.36
CA ALA A 148 5.09 9.45 6.60
C ALA A 148 4.86 8.20 7.48
N ILE A 149 5.95 7.50 7.78
CA ILE A 149 5.94 6.31 8.62
C ILE A 149 6.35 6.70 10.04
N PRO A 150 5.44 6.62 11.02
CA PRO A 150 5.79 6.93 12.40
C PRO A 150 6.87 5.98 12.91
N LEU A 151 7.77 6.47 13.74
CA LEU A 151 8.84 5.70 14.38
C LEU A 151 8.68 5.72 15.91
N ALA A 152 9.71 5.28 16.64
CA ALA A 152 9.76 5.34 18.10
C ALA A 152 9.61 6.79 18.61
N GLY A 153 9.10 6.95 19.83
CA GLY A 153 8.68 8.24 20.38
C GLY A 153 9.71 9.37 20.24
N GLY A 154 9.32 10.45 19.56
CA GLY A 154 10.11 11.67 19.39
C GLY A 154 10.98 11.68 18.12
N ASP A 155 11.15 10.54 17.44
CA ASP A 155 11.83 10.50 16.16
C ASP A 155 10.98 11.14 15.06
N LYS A 156 11.65 11.75 14.08
CA LYS A 156 10.98 12.20 12.85
C LYS A 156 10.53 10.98 12.06
N ASP A 157 9.33 11.06 11.49
CA ASP A 157 8.80 10.03 10.62
C ASP A 157 9.78 9.70 9.48
N ALA A 158 9.88 8.41 9.15
CA ALA A 158 10.57 7.97 7.96
C ALA A 158 9.67 8.20 6.73
N LEU A 159 10.24 8.72 5.64
CA LEU A 159 9.51 8.85 4.39
C LEU A 159 9.58 7.53 3.61
N LEU A 160 8.42 7.00 3.24
CA LEU A 160 8.31 5.83 2.39
C LEU A 160 7.63 6.19 1.07
N ASP A 161 8.41 6.23 -0.01
CA ASP A 161 7.90 6.36 -1.36
C ASP A 161 7.36 5.00 -1.84
N LEU A 162 6.03 4.89 -1.97
CA LEU A 162 5.34 3.64 -2.28
C LEU A 162 5.42 3.24 -3.75
N GLN A 163 5.64 4.19 -4.67
CA GLN A 163 5.61 3.90 -6.09
C GLN A 163 6.81 3.02 -6.53
N PRO A 164 8.08 3.34 -6.20
CA PRO A 164 9.21 2.54 -6.65
C PRO A 164 9.19 1.06 -6.23
N PRO A 165 8.84 0.66 -4.99
CA PRO A 165 8.75 -0.76 -4.64
C PRO A 165 7.61 -1.48 -5.38
N MET A 166 6.51 -0.79 -5.69
CA MET A 166 5.43 -1.36 -6.51
C MET A 166 5.90 -1.61 -7.95
N GLU A 167 6.54 -0.63 -8.58
CA GLU A 167 7.09 -0.75 -9.94
C GLU A 167 8.14 -1.86 -10.03
N ARG A 168 9.05 -1.95 -9.05
CA ARG A 168 10.02 -3.06 -9.01
C ARG A 168 9.34 -4.42 -8.87
N THR A 169 8.33 -4.53 -8.00
CA THR A 169 7.55 -5.77 -7.86
C THR A 169 6.84 -6.14 -9.15
N TYR A 170 6.36 -5.14 -9.88
CA TYR A 170 5.72 -5.30 -11.18
C TYR A 170 6.68 -5.89 -12.23
N ASP A 171 7.88 -5.30 -12.32
CA ASP A 171 8.91 -5.70 -13.28
C ASP A 171 9.53 -7.07 -12.91
N ASP A 172 9.92 -7.26 -11.64
CA ASP A 172 10.51 -8.50 -11.13
C ASP A 172 9.54 -9.69 -11.27
N GLY A 173 8.24 -9.43 -11.06
CA GLY A 173 7.18 -10.41 -11.26
C GLY A 173 6.86 -10.69 -12.73
N SER A 174 7.44 -9.92 -13.66
CA SER A 174 7.11 -9.94 -15.09
C SER A 174 5.61 -9.83 -15.36
N TYR A 175 4.92 -8.98 -14.59
CA TYR A 175 3.46 -8.90 -14.63
C TYR A 175 2.94 -8.39 -15.98
N MET A 176 3.76 -7.64 -16.73
CA MET A 176 3.47 -7.22 -18.10
C MET A 176 3.22 -8.39 -19.07
N LEU A 177 3.76 -9.58 -18.79
CA LEU A 177 3.56 -10.79 -19.58
C LEU A 177 2.54 -11.76 -18.98
N ARG A 178 2.20 -11.59 -17.70
CA ARG A 178 1.34 -12.53 -16.93
C ARG A 178 -0.09 -12.05 -16.80
N ILE A 179 -0.31 -10.74 -16.84
CA ILE A 179 -1.63 -10.13 -16.73
C ILE A 179 -2.18 -9.92 -18.15
N LYS A 180 -3.45 -10.27 -18.34
CA LYS A 180 -4.16 -10.10 -19.60
C LYS A 180 -4.74 -8.69 -19.71
N TYR A 181 -3.91 -7.75 -20.16
CA TYR A 181 -4.29 -6.33 -20.32
C TYR A 181 -5.31 -6.06 -21.43
N ASP A 182 -5.60 -7.06 -22.27
CA ASP A 182 -6.62 -7.06 -23.30
C ASP A 182 -8.00 -7.51 -22.79
N GLU A 183 -8.07 -8.10 -21.59
CA GLU A 183 -9.33 -8.45 -20.92
C GLU A 183 -9.79 -7.31 -19.99
N PRO A 184 -11.12 -7.08 -19.83
CA PRO A 184 -11.63 -6.10 -18.88
C PRO A 184 -11.17 -6.39 -17.45
N CYS A 185 -10.86 -5.34 -16.67
CA CYS A 185 -10.56 -5.49 -15.25
C CYS A 185 -11.75 -6.05 -14.47
N ILE A 186 -11.46 -6.68 -13.33
CA ILE A 186 -12.45 -7.09 -12.34
C ILE A 186 -12.15 -6.34 -11.03
N PRO A 187 -13.06 -5.49 -10.53
CA PRO A 187 -14.29 -5.03 -11.18
C PRO A 187 -13.99 -4.19 -12.45
N PRO A 188 -14.94 -4.11 -13.39
CA PRO A 188 -14.80 -3.29 -14.59
C PRO A 188 -14.42 -1.86 -14.26
N LEU A 189 -13.60 -1.26 -15.11
CA LEU A 189 -13.28 0.17 -15.04
C LEU A 189 -14.45 0.99 -15.58
N SER A 190 -14.53 2.26 -15.17
CA SER A 190 -15.38 3.23 -15.88
C SER A 190 -14.90 3.36 -17.33
N ALA A 191 -15.76 3.84 -18.23
CA ALA A 191 -15.37 4.01 -19.64
C ALA A 191 -14.16 4.96 -19.79
N GLU A 192 -14.10 6.00 -18.96
CA GLU A 192 -13.00 6.97 -18.96
C GLU A 192 -11.70 6.36 -18.45
N ASP A 193 -11.77 5.60 -17.34
CA ASP A 193 -10.59 4.93 -16.77
C ASP A 193 -10.09 3.80 -17.65
N GLN A 194 -10.99 3.08 -18.34
CA GLN A 194 -10.60 2.05 -19.30
C GLN A 194 -9.85 2.65 -20.49
N ALA A 195 -10.30 3.79 -21.01
CA ALA A 195 -9.62 4.49 -22.09
C ALA A 195 -8.22 4.94 -21.64
N TRP A 196 -8.12 5.54 -20.45
CA TRP A 196 -6.83 5.94 -19.86
C TRP A 196 -5.89 4.74 -19.66
N ALA A 197 -6.37 3.64 -19.07
CA ALA A 197 -5.57 2.44 -18.83
C ALA A 197 -5.06 1.82 -20.13
N SER A 198 -5.88 1.85 -21.19
CA SER A 198 -5.50 1.36 -22.52
C SER A 198 -4.41 2.22 -23.15
N GLU A 199 -4.48 3.55 -22.96
CA GLU A 199 -3.43 4.47 -23.38
C GLU A 199 -2.11 4.23 -22.62
N GLN A 200 -2.16 4.06 -21.29
CA GLN A 200 -0.98 3.76 -20.49
C GLN A 200 -0.34 2.43 -20.91
N TRP A 201 -1.15 1.40 -21.15
CA TRP A 201 -0.65 0.11 -21.63
C TRP A 201 0.00 0.22 -23.01
N ALA A 202 -0.58 1.01 -23.93
CA ALA A 202 0.03 1.26 -25.23
C ALA A 202 1.39 1.97 -25.11
N LYS A 203 1.49 2.98 -24.22
CA LYS A 203 2.75 3.68 -23.92
C LYS A 203 3.80 2.73 -23.34
N TYR A 204 3.41 1.87 -22.39
CA TYR A 204 4.31 0.88 -21.80
C TYR A 204 4.87 -0.07 -22.85
N LYS A 205 4.02 -0.66 -23.71
CA LYS A 205 4.48 -1.53 -24.81
C LYS A 205 5.41 -0.82 -25.78
N ALA A 206 5.15 0.45 -26.09
CA ALA A 206 5.99 1.23 -26.99
C ALA A 206 7.36 1.57 -26.37
N ALA A 207 7.40 1.81 -25.06
CA ALA A 207 8.63 2.04 -24.31
C ALA A 207 9.48 0.77 -24.16
N HIS A 208 8.84 -0.40 -24.20
CA HIS A 208 9.48 -1.68 -23.90
C HIS A 208 9.29 -2.77 -24.98
N PRO A 209 9.72 -2.50 -26.23
CA PRO A 209 9.55 -3.45 -27.32
C PRO A 209 10.28 -4.78 -27.10
N GLU A 210 11.30 -4.82 -26.25
CA GLU A 210 12.10 -6.01 -25.92
C GLU A 210 11.27 -7.16 -25.34
N TRP A 211 10.15 -6.88 -24.67
CA TRP A 211 9.31 -7.91 -24.05
C TRP A 211 8.20 -8.43 -24.97
N PHE A 212 7.87 -7.70 -26.05
CA PHE A 212 6.67 -7.96 -26.87
C PHE A 212 6.96 -8.31 -28.33
N ARG A 213 8.22 -8.32 -28.76
CA ARG A 213 8.57 -8.82 -30.10
C ARG A 213 8.41 -10.34 -30.15
N SER A 214 7.67 -10.84 -31.14
CA SER A 214 7.78 -12.22 -31.57
C SER A 214 9.15 -12.45 -32.20
N GLU A 215 9.86 -13.51 -31.81
CA GLU A 215 11.00 -13.99 -32.60
C GLU A 215 10.52 -14.23 -34.05
N PRO A 216 11.31 -13.84 -35.07
CA PRO A 216 10.96 -14.19 -36.44
C PRO A 216 10.89 -15.71 -36.51
N GLN A 217 9.69 -16.20 -36.83
CA GLN A 217 9.44 -17.60 -37.12
C GLN A 217 10.45 -18.00 -38.20
N GLN A 218 11.42 -18.85 -37.83
CA GLN A 218 12.39 -19.38 -38.77
C GLN A 218 11.58 -20.09 -39.85
N ALA A 219 11.55 -19.48 -41.04
CA ALA A 219 10.93 -20.06 -42.22
C ALA A 219 11.81 -21.24 -42.63
N GLU A 220 11.30 -22.46 -42.43
CA GLU A 220 11.81 -23.70 -43.03
C GLU A 220 11.19 -23.89 -44.42
#